data_AF-A0A699YCC6-F1
#
_entry.id   AF-A0A699YCC6-F1
#
_cell.length_a   1.000
_cell.length_b   1.000
_cell.length_c   1.000
_cell.angle_alpha   90.00
_cell.angle_beta   90.00
_cell.angle_gamma   90.00
#
_symmetry.space_group_name_H-M   'P 1'
#
loop_
_entity.id
_entity.type
_entity.pdbx_description
1 polymer ?
#
loop_
_entity_poly.entity_id
_entity_poly.type
_entity_poly.pdbx_seq_one_letter_code
_entity_poly.pdbx_strand_id
1 'polypeptide(L)'
;MATRNPSLNMRPELLKAAGIHKAAGNDQLIGPRGLSWWTGLHPTECPGFCPVESCLKSLPLPSTHKATRQQVLDYFDNAWTLTEVLFASLQGEDTFLRQPYHQLRHPMVFYYGHPAVLYINKLRVAGVLEDGIDQFFEQLFETGVDEMSWDDLSQGRDDWPLIAAITDYRRKAYQIVKQ
;
A
#
# COMPACT_ATOMS: atom_id res chain seq x y z
N MET A 1 -14.69 1.49 -26.95
CA MET A 1 -14.22 0.16 -26.50
C MET A 1 -13.26 0.48 -25.38
N ALA A 2 -13.73 0.49 -24.13
CA ALA A 2 -12.96 0.99 -23.00
C ALA A 2 -11.69 0.13 -22.84
N THR A 3 -10.53 0.76 -22.88
CA THR A 3 -9.24 0.08 -22.74
C THR A 3 -9.04 -0.23 -21.26
N ARG A 4 -9.36 -1.46 -20.85
CA ARG A 4 -9.06 -1.96 -19.51
C ARG A 4 -7.57 -1.81 -19.23
N ASN A 5 -7.23 -1.31 -18.04
CA ASN A 5 -5.86 -1.25 -17.52
C ASN A 5 -5.06 -2.51 -17.93
N PRO A 6 -3.98 -2.38 -18.73
CA PRO A 6 -3.18 -3.52 -19.17
C PRO A 6 -2.64 -4.37 -18.03
N SER A 7 -2.41 -3.77 -16.86
CA SER A 7 -1.92 -4.46 -15.66
C SER A 7 -2.97 -5.35 -15.01
N LEU A 8 -4.25 -5.13 -15.31
CA LEU A 8 -5.34 -6.07 -14.99
C LEU A 8 -5.47 -7.23 -15.98
N ASN A 9 -4.77 -7.18 -17.13
CA ASN A 9 -4.62 -8.33 -18.02
C ASN A 9 -3.53 -9.26 -17.46
N MET A 10 -3.77 -9.73 -16.25
CA MET A 10 -2.85 -10.61 -15.56
C MET A 10 -2.73 -11.94 -16.28
N ARG A 11 -1.50 -12.46 -16.28
CA ARG A 11 -1.24 -13.78 -16.85
C ARG A 11 -2.06 -14.83 -16.10
N PRO A 12 -2.61 -15.85 -16.77
CA PRO A 12 -3.46 -16.86 -16.13
C PRO A 12 -2.81 -17.53 -14.91
N GLU A 13 -1.49 -17.72 -14.92
CA GLU A 13 -0.75 -18.23 -13.76
C GLU A 13 -0.86 -17.35 -12.51
N LEU A 14 -0.91 -16.02 -12.66
CA LEU A 14 -1.03 -15.06 -11.55
C LEU A 14 -2.45 -14.98 -11.01
N LEU A 15 -3.47 -15.16 -11.86
CA LEU A 15 -4.86 -15.26 -11.42
C LEU A 15 -5.11 -16.49 -10.53
N LYS A 16 -4.39 -17.59 -10.78
CA LYS A 16 -4.43 -18.78 -9.92
C LYS A 16 -3.81 -18.50 -8.55
N ALA A 17 -2.73 -17.72 -8.49
CA ALA A 17 -2.13 -17.26 -7.24
C ALA A 17 -3.05 -16.26 -6.49
N ALA A 18 -3.79 -15.42 -7.20
CA ALA A 18 -4.77 -14.49 -6.62
C ALA A 18 -5.90 -15.19 -5.84
N GLY A 19 -6.28 -16.42 -6.23
CA GLY A 19 -7.26 -17.23 -5.50
C GLY A 19 -6.84 -17.57 -4.06
N ILE A 20 -5.54 -17.59 -3.79
CA ILE A 20 -4.97 -17.80 -2.44
C ILE A 20 -5.23 -16.55 -1.58
N HIS A 21 -5.12 -15.36 -2.17
CA HIS A 21 -5.27 -14.06 -1.49
C HIS A 21 -6.73 -13.63 -1.27
N LYS A 22 -7.69 -14.44 -1.72
CA LYS A 22 -9.13 -14.26 -1.49
C LYS A 22 -9.72 -15.24 -0.47
N ALA A 23 -8.97 -16.29 -0.13
CA ALA A 23 -9.42 -17.32 0.79
C ALA A 23 -8.74 -17.10 2.15
N ALA A 24 -9.57 -16.98 3.20
CA ALA A 24 -9.20 -16.85 4.61
C ALA A 24 -8.77 -15.45 5.07
N GLY A 25 -9.74 -14.70 5.62
CA GLY A 25 -9.48 -13.55 6.46
C GLY A 25 -10.79 -12.99 6.99
N ASN A 26 -10.94 -12.90 8.31
CA ASN A 26 -11.95 -12.02 8.91
C ASN A 26 -11.25 -10.67 9.04
N ASP A 27 -11.31 -9.87 7.98
CA ASP A 27 -10.71 -8.55 7.93
C ASP A 27 -11.34 -7.71 9.06
N GLN A 28 -10.62 -7.54 10.18
CA GLN A 28 -11.09 -6.80 11.36
C GLN A 28 -11.05 -5.29 11.07
N LEU A 29 -11.91 -4.86 10.15
CA LEU A 29 -11.97 -3.50 9.61
C LEU A 29 -13.04 -2.65 10.28
N ILE A 30 -13.77 -3.20 11.24
CA ILE A 30 -14.78 -2.49 12.03
C ILE A 30 -14.24 -2.27 13.45
N GLY A 31 -14.30 -1.03 13.92
CA GLY A 31 -13.76 -0.59 15.20
C GLY A 31 -12.29 -0.16 15.14
N PRO A 32 -11.68 0.10 16.32
CA PRO A 32 -10.27 0.41 16.44
C PRO A 32 -9.39 -0.71 15.89
N ARG A 33 -8.27 -0.34 15.26
CA ARG A 33 -7.32 -1.30 14.71
C ARG A 33 -6.48 -1.96 15.81
N GLY A 34 -6.37 -3.28 15.74
CA GLY A 34 -5.48 -4.07 16.60
C GLY A 34 -4.01 -3.95 16.17
N LEU A 35 -3.11 -4.57 16.96
CA LEU A 35 -1.66 -4.51 16.71
C LEU A 35 -1.23 -5.08 15.36
N SER A 36 -1.99 -6.05 14.82
CA SER A 36 -1.71 -6.66 13.52
C SER A 36 -1.86 -5.69 12.33
N TRP A 37 -2.53 -4.55 12.51
CA TRP A 37 -2.70 -3.54 11.46
C TRP A 37 -1.40 -2.81 11.12
N TRP A 38 -0.56 -2.57 12.13
CA TRP A 38 0.67 -1.81 11.97
C TRP A 38 1.74 -2.70 11.36
N THR A 39 2.17 -2.37 10.15
CA THR A 39 3.17 -3.17 9.44
C THR A 39 4.58 -2.60 9.61
N GLY A 40 4.67 -1.32 9.99
CA GLY A 40 5.88 -0.66 10.46
C GLY A 40 5.91 -0.49 11.99
N LEU A 41 6.35 0.68 12.46
CA LEU A 41 6.33 1.02 13.88
C LEU A 41 4.90 1.33 14.35
N HIS A 42 4.59 1.04 15.62
CA HIS A 42 3.35 1.49 16.23
C HIS A 42 3.33 3.04 16.30
N PRO A 43 2.18 3.72 16.15
CA PRO A 43 2.12 5.19 16.17
C PRO A 43 2.77 5.86 17.39
N THR A 44 2.74 5.22 18.55
CA THR A 44 3.35 5.74 19.79
C THR A 44 4.87 5.55 19.87
N GLU A 45 5.43 4.69 19.03
CA GLU A 45 6.86 4.37 18.96
C GLU A 45 7.54 5.03 17.75
N CYS A 46 6.74 5.59 16.85
CA CYS A 46 7.18 6.17 15.60
C CYS A 46 7.81 7.57 15.81
N PRO A 47 8.92 7.90 15.10
CA PRO A 47 9.40 9.27 15.01
C PRO A 47 8.28 10.24 14.62
N GLY A 48 8.19 11.38 15.32
CA GLY A 48 7.12 12.37 15.14
C GLY A 48 5.91 12.21 16.05
N PHE A 49 5.87 11.18 16.91
CA PHE A 49 4.82 11.07 17.92
C PHE A 49 4.96 12.16 19.00
N CYS A 50 3.86 12.85 19.31
CA CYS A 50 3.78 13.83 20.37
C CYS A 50 3.00 13.24 21.57
N PRO A 51 3.67 12.88 22.70
CA PRO A 51 2.99 12.29 23.85
C PRO A 51 1.98 13.22 24.53
N VAL A 52 2.21 14.53 24.47
CA VAL A 52 1.34 15.54 25.11
C VAL A 52 0.01 15.66 24.37
N GLU A 53 0.05 15.70 23.04
CA GLU A 53 -1.15 15.79 22.20
C GLU A 53 -1.72 14.42 21.82
N SER A 54 -1.01 13.34 22.16
CA SER A 54 -1.34 11.95 21.81
C SER A 54 -1.58 11.76 20.30
N CYS A 55 -0.75 12.40 19.46
CA CYS A 55 -0.90 12.39 18.01
C CYS A 55 0.44 12.17 17.29
N LEU A 56 0.39 11.52 16.13
CA LEU A 56 1.54 11.37 15.24
C LEU A 56 1.57 12.54 14.25
N LYS A 57 2.68 13.27 14.19
CA LYS A 57 2.86 14.42 13.29
C LYS A 57 3.80 14.06 12.14
N SER A 58 3.58 14.67 10.97
CA SER A 58 4.52 14.60 9.87
C SER A 58 5.85 15.24 10.27
N LEU A 59 6.95 14.53 10.00
CA LEU A 59 8.27 15.11 10.12
C LEU A 59 8.51 16.16 9.02
N PRO A 60 9.41 17.13 9.24
CA PRO A 60 9.88 18.03 8.20
C PRO A 60 10.54 17.25 7.05
N LEU A 61 10.44 17.79 5.83
CA LEU A 61 11.08 17.18 4.66
C LEU A 61 12.61 17.09 4.85
N PRO A 62 13.22 15.91 4.69
CA PRO A 62 14.67 15.76 4.79
C PRO A 62 15.37 16.48 3.63
N SER A 63 16.56 17.02 3.89
CA SER A 63 17.38 17.65 2.85
C SER A 63 18.00 16.59 1.93
N THR A 64 17.77 16.68 0.63
CA THR A 64 18.37 15.78 -0.36
C THR A 64 19.90 15.86 -0.45
N HIS A 65 20.52 16.92 0.08
CA HIS A 65 21.97 17.12 0.05
C HIS A 65 22.68 16.73 1.35
N LYS A 66 21.97 16.72 2.48
CA LYS A 66 22.57 16.65 3.82
C LYS A 66 21.93 15.62 4.75
N ALA A 67 20.84 14.98 4.34
CA ALA A 67 20.15 14.02 5.20
C ALA A 67 21.07 12.86 5.56
N THR A 68 21.12 12.54 6.86
CA THR A 68 21.78 11.32 7.33
C THR A 68 20.91 10.11 7.02
N ARG A 69 21.51 8.91 7.01
CA ARG A 69 20.76 7.65 6.88
C ARG A 69 19.64 7.55 7.93
N GLN A 70 19.91 7.96 9.17
CA GLN A 70 18.93 7.92 10.25
C GLN A 70 17.75 8.87 9.98
N GLN A 71 18.00 10.10 9.49
CA GLN A 71 16.92 11.03 9.16
C GLN A 71 16.02 10.51 8.03
N VAL A 72 16.61 9.82 7.04
CA VAL A 72 15.83 9.19 5.97
C VAL A 72 15.00 8.02 6.51
N LEU A 73 15.57 7.19 7.39
CA LEU A 73 14.84 6.09 8.04
C LEU A 73 13.71 6.61 8.93
N ASP A 74 13.94 7.66 9.73
CA ASP A 74 12.93 8.26 10.58
C ASP A 74 11.78 8.83 9.74
N TYR A 75 12.10 9.47 8.62
CA TYR A 75 11.11 10.00 7.69
C TYR A 75 10.32 8.87 7.00
N PHE A 76 10.98 7.77 6.63
CA PHE A 76 10.34 6.58 6.09
C PHE A 76 9.37 5.96 7.09
N ASP A 77 9.80 5.74 8.34
CA ASP A 77 8.96 5.20 9.42
C ASP A 77 7.74 6.10 9.68
N ASN A 78 7.96 7.42 9.73
CA ASN A 78 6.91 8.40 9.91
C ASN A 78 5.89 8.39 8.77
N ALA A 79 6.32 8.45 7.51
CA ALA A 79 5.42 8.46 6.36
C ALA A 79 4.65 7.14 6.22
N TRP A 80 5.31 6.01 6.49
CA TRP A 80 4.69 4.70 6.47
C TRP A 80 3.58 4.59 7.52
N THR A 81 3.90 4.95 8.77
CA THR A 81 2.96 4.86 9.89
C THR A 81 1.81 5.86 9.74
N LEU A 82 2.06 7.09 9.24
CA LEU A 82 1.00 8.06 8.95
C LEU A 82 0.00 7.54 7.92
N THR A 83 0.47 6.83 6.90
CA THR A 83 -0.42 6.16 5.93
C THR A 83 -1.28 5.12 6.65
N GLU A 84 -0.71 4.31 7.53
CA GLU A 84 -1.48 3.31 8.28
C GLU A 84 -2.48 3.94 9.24
N VAL A 85 -2.15 5.06 9.88
CA VAL A 85 -3.07 5.83 10.72
C VAL A 85 -4.23 6.37 9.90
N LEU A 86 -3.97 6.91 8.71
CA LEU A 86 -5.02 7.38 7.81
C LEU A 86 -5.97 6.23 7.43
N PHE A 87 -5.44 5.09 7.00
CA PHE A 87 -6.26 3.95 6.56
C PHE A 87 -6.93 3.20 7.73
N ALA A 88 -6.42 3.31 8.96
CA ALA A 88 -7.07 2.77 10.16
C ALA A 88 -8.45 3.42 10.41
N SER A 89 -8.68 4.64 9.89
CA SER A 89 -9.96 5.34 10.03
C SER A 89 -11.07 4.78 9.14
N LEU A 90 -10.74 4.05 8.07
CA LEU A 90 -11.72 3.45 7.16
C LEU A 90 -12.47 2.31 7.87
N GLN A 91 -13.79 2.19 7.67
CA GLN A 91 -14.62 1.24 8.41
C GLN A 91 -15.33 0.26 7.47
N GLY A 92 -15.02 -1.02 7.62
CA GLY A 92 -15.53 -2.10 6.78
C GLY A 92 -14.87 -2.18 5.39
N GLU A 93 -14.84 -3.39 4.84
CA GLU A 93 -14.20 -3.70 3.55
C GLU A 93 -14.72 -2.82 2.40
N ASP A 94 -16.02 -2.53 2.38
CA ASP A 94 -16.65 -1.73 1.32
C ASP A 94 -15.98 -0.35 1.14
N THR A 95 -15.51 0.27 2.23
CA THR A 95 -14.80 1.57 2.15
C THR A 95 -13.46 1.48 1.45
N PHE A 96 -12.83 0.31 1.45
CA PHE A 96 -11.60 0.05 0.71
C PHE A 96 -11.88 -0.22 -0.77
N LEU A 97 -12.95 -0.96 -1.08
CA LEU A 97 -13.22 -1.49 -2.42
C LEU A 97 -14.10 -0.57 -3.28
N ARG A 98 -14.83 0.37 -2.68
CA ARG A 98 -15.74 1.26 -3.39
C ARG A 98 -14.98 2.24 -4.27
N GLN A 99 -15.23 2.18 -5.58
CA GLN A 99 -14.74 3.18 -6.52
C GLN A 99 -15.40 4.54 -6.25
N PRO A 100 -14.65 5.66 -6.30
CA PRO A 100 -15.22 6.99 -6.18
C PRO A 100 -16.28 7.27 -7.26
N TYR A 101 -17.33 8.01 -6.90
CA TYR A 101 -18.49 8.24 -7.77
C TYR A 101 -18.13 8.83 -9.13
N HIS A 102 -17.08 9.67 -9.18
CA HIS A 102 -16.65 10.36 -10.38
C HIS A 102 -15.82 9.46 -11.32
N GLN A 103 -15.42 8.25 -10.89
CA GLN A 103 -14.70 7.27 -11.72
C GLN A 103 -13.40 7.82 -12.34
N LEU A 104 -12.67 8.69 -11.61
CA LEU A 104 -11.38 9.27 -12.04
C LEU A 104 -10.20 8.82 -11.15
N ARG A 105 -10.46 7.89 -10.23
CA ARG A 105 -9.52 7.44 -9.19
C ARG A 105 -9.79 5.98 -8.89
N HIS A 106 -8.74 5.28 -8.48
CA HIS A 106 -8.89 3.92 -7.97
C HIS A 106 -9.63 3.90 -6.63
N PRO A 107 -10.23 2.77 -6.24
CA PRO A 107 -10.69 2.55 -4.87
C PRO A 107 -9.53 2.60 -3.88
N MET A 108 -9.83 2.85 -2.59
CA MET A 108 -8.82 3.07 -1.54
C MET A 108 -7.85 1.89 -1.38
N VAL A 109 -8.30 0.66 -1.64
CA VAL A 109 -7.46 -0.54 -1.64
C VAL A 109 -6.21 -0.39 -2.52
N PHE A 110 -6.32 0.27 -3.68
CA PHE A 110 -5.19 0.57 -4.56
C PHE A 110 -4.14 1.41 -3.82
N TYR A 111 -4.56 2.53 -3.23
CA TYR A 111 -3.67 3.44 -2.52
C TYR A 111 -3.08 2.82 -1.25
N TYR A 112 -3.72 1.81 -0.67
CA TYR A 112 -3.17 1.06 0.44
C TYR A 112 -2.00 0.16 0.01
N GLY A 113 -2.12 -0.56 -1.11
CA GLY A 113 -1.09 -1.47 -1.61
C GLY A 113 0.01 -0.77 -2.44
N HIS A 114 -0.35 0.22 -3.25
CA HIS A 114 0.50 0.82 -4.28
C HIS A 114 1.85 1.34 -3.78
N PRO A 115 1.95 2.13 -2.68
CA PRO A 115 3.25 2.62 -2.23
C PRO A 115 4.23 1.51 -1.87
N ALA A 116 3.75 0.41 -1.26
CA ALA A 116 4.59 -0.73 -0.89
C ALA A 116 5.11 -1.48 -2.13
N VAL A 117 4.24 -1.68 -3.13
CA VAL A 117 4.62 -2.26 -4.42
C VAL A 117 5.60 -1.37 -5.19
N LEU A 118 5.37 -0.06 -5.16
CA LEU A 118 6.25 0.92 -5.79
C LEU A 118 7.69 0.80 -5.28
N TYR A 119 7.90 0.70 -3.96
CA TYR A 119 9.24 0.48 -3.40
C TYR A 119 9.90 -0.76 -3.98
N ILE A 120 9.23 -1.90 -3.95
CA ILE A 120 9.78 -3.18 -4.42
C ILE A 120 10.11 -3.13 -5.90
N ASN A 121 9.16 -2.68 -6.74
CA ASN A 121 9.38 -2.61 -8.19
C ASN A 121 10.53 -1.65 -8.54
N LYS A 122 10.63 -0.49 -7.86
CA LYS A 122 11.71 0.47 -8.14
C LYS A 122 13.07 -0.01 -7.65
N LEU A 123 13.15 -0.68 -6.51
CA LEU A 123 14.40 -1.29 -6.04
C LEU A 123 14.86 -2.42 -6.97
N ARG A 124 13.93 -3.20 -7.54
CA ARG A 124 14.24 -4.20 -8.57
C ARG A 124 14.76 -3.58 -9.86
N VAL A 125 14.07 -2.56 -10.39
CA VAL A 125 14.52 -1.83 -11.60
C VAL A 125 15.88 -1.16 -11.39
N ALA A 126 16.16 -0.68 -10.18
CA ALA A 126 17.47 -0.10 -9.84
C ALA A 126 18.59 -1.14 -9.65
N GLY A 127 18.28 -2.44 -9.69
CA GLY A 127 19.24 -3.52 -9.43
C GLY A 127 19.66 -3.66 -7.96
N VAL A 128 18.93 -3.03 -7.03
CA VAL A 128 19.18 -3.16 -5.58
C VAL A 128 18.58 -4.46 -5.04
N LEU A 129 17.45 -4.90 -5.61
CA LEU A 129 16.83 -6.19 -5.34
C LEU A 129 16.85 -7.05 -6.60
N GLU A 130 17.21 -8.32 -6.45
CA GLU A 130 17.13 -9.30 -7.55
C GLU A 130 15.68 -9.78 -7.73
N ASP A 131 15.07 -10.25 -6.64
CA ASP A 131 13.73 -10.83 -6.63
C ASP A 131 12.66 -9.89 -6.05
N GLY A 132 11.40 -10.21 -6.38
CA GLY A 132 10.21 -9.59 -5.79
C GLY A 132 9.71 -10.33 -4.54
N ILE A 133 8.60 -9.85 -3.99
CA ILE A 133 7.86 -10.48 -2.90
C ILE A 133 6.72 -11.34 -3.44
N ASP A 134 5.90 -10.78 -4.32
CA ASP A 134 4.73 -11.45 -4.89
C ASP A 134 4.35 -10.76 -6.21
N GLN A 135 4.59 -11.47 -7.31
CA GLN A 135 4.39 -10.95 -8.66
C GLN A 135 2.94 -10.54 -8.96
N PHE A 136 1.96 -11.17 -8.31
CA PHE A 136 0.56 -10.81 -8.46
C PHE A 136 0.29 -9.42 -7.89
N PHE A 137 0.73 -9.14 -6.65
CA PHE A 137 0.64 -7.80 -6.07
C PHE A 137 1.45 -6.78 -6.86
N GLU A 138 2.67 -7.15 -7.23
CA GLU A 138 3.60 -6.25 -7.92
C GLU A 138 3.07 -5.77 -9.26
N GLN A 139 2.31 -6.60 -9.98
CA GLN A 139 1.65 -6.22 -11.23
C GLN A 139 0.33 -5.48 -10.96
N LEU A 140 -0.50 -5.98 -10.03
CA LEU A 140 -1.83 -5.42 -9.75
C LEU A 140 -1.77 -3.97 -9.29
N PHE A 141 -0.78 -3.62 -8.46
CA PHE A 141 -0.62 -2.28 -7.91
C PHE A 141 0.47 -1.48 -8.61
N GLU A 142 1.03 -1.91 -9.75
CA GLU A 142 2.13 -1.21 -10.42
C GLU A 142 1.68 0.13 -11.03
N THR A 143 0.54 0.10 -11.71
CA THR A 143 0.15 1.14 -12.66
C THR A 143 -0.82 2.10 -12.01
N GLY A 144 -0.39 3.36 -11.88
CA GLY A 144 -1.25 4.47 -11.49
C GLY A 144 -2.20 4.91 -12.61
N VAL A 145 -2.85 6.05 -12.41
CA VAL A 145 -3.74 6.67 -13.40
C VAL A 145 -2.89 7.52 -14.35
N ASP A 146 -2.92 7.21 -15.65
CA ASP A 146 -2.39 8.10 -16.68
C ASP A 146 -3.43 9.20 -16.99
N GLU A 147 -3.04 10.47 -16.86
CA GLU A 147 -3.91 11.62 -17.14
C GLU A 147 -4.35 11.70 -18.61
N MET A 148 -3.65 11.00 -19.51
CA MET A 148 -3.99 10.90 -20.93
C MET A 148 -4.78 9.63 -21.26
N SER A 149 -4.92 8.69 -20.30
CA SER A 149 -5.60 7.40 -20.45
C SER A 149 -6.40 7.07 -19.19
N TRP A 150 -7.48 7.83 -18.96
CA TRP A 150 -8.41 7.61 -17.84
C TRP A 150 -9.12 6.25 -17.89
N ASP A 151 -9.10 5.59 -19.04
CA ASP A 151 -9.69 4.25 -19.25
C ASP A 151 -8.93 3.15 -18.48
N ASP A 152 -7.69 3.43 -18.01
CA ASP A 152 -6.86 2.48 -17.26
C ASP A 152 -7.25 2.32 -15.78
N LEU A 153 -8.46 2.69 -15.40
CA LEU A 153 -8.98 2.44 -14.05
C LEU A 153 -9.49 1.00 -13.92
N SER A 154 -9.21 0.37 -12.78
CA SER A 154 -9.84 -0.90 -12.40
C SER A 154 -11.32 -0.67 -12.10
N GLN A 155 -12.17 -1.45 -12.76
CA GLN A 155 -13.63 -1.29 -12.72
C GLN A 155 -14.34 -2.37 -11.87
N GLY A 156 -13.65 -3.45 -11.47
CA GLY A 156 -14.24 -4.58 -10.75
C GLY A 156 -13.89 -4.64 -9.27
N ARG A 157 -14.88 -4.88 -8.40
CA ARG A 157 -14.64 -5.26 -6.98
C ARG A 157 -13.91 -6.60 -6.86
N ASP A 158 -14.21 -7.53 -7.78
CA ASP A 158 -13.61 -8.86 -7.82
C ASP A 158 -12.13 -8.84 -8.26
N ASP A 159 -11.56 -7.69 -8.63
CA ASP A 159 -10.16 -7.62 -9.03
C ASP A 159 -9.21 -7.53 -7.81
N TRP A 160 -9.73 -7.25 -6.60
CA TRP A 160 -8.90 -6.92 -5.44
C TRP A 160 -8.65 -8.10 -4.47
N PRO A 161 -7.46 -8.19 -3.85
CA PRO A 161 -7.16 -9.15 -2.79
C PRO A 161 -7.79 -8.72 -1.45
N LEU A 162 -7.79 -9.62 -0.45
CA LEU A 162 -8.17 -9.28 0.92
C LEU A 162 -7.27 -8.19 1.50
N ILE A 163 -7.82 -7.35 2.39
CA ILE A 163 -7.05 -6.27 3.03
C ILE A 163 -5.96 -6.87 3.93
N ALA A 164 -6.23 -7.99 4.62
CA ALA A 164 -5.21 -8.72 5.35
C ALA A 164 -4.03 -9.17 4.46
N ALA A 165 -4.29 -9.69 3.26
CA ALA A 165 -3.23 -10.13 2.34
C ALA A 165 -2.37 -8.95 1.86
N ILE A 166 -3.00 -7.80 1.57
CA ILE A 166 -2.28 -6.55 1.26
C ILE A 166 -1.46 -6.08 2.46
N THR A 167 -2.02 -6.14 3.67
CA THR A 167 -1.33 -5.80 4.92
C THR A 167 -0.08 -6.67 5.14
N ASP A 168 -0.17 -7.96 4.84
CA ASP A 168 0.95 -8.88 4.95
C ASP A 168 2.04 -8.59 3.90
N TYR A 169 1.65 -8.29 2.66
CA TYR A 169 2.59 -7.82 1.63
C TYR A 169 3.30 -6.55 2.09
N ARG A 170 2.54 -5.55 2.58
CA ARG A 170 3.07 -4.29 3.12
C ARG A 170 4.10 -4.54 4.22
N ARG A 171 3.83 -5.47 5.15
CA ARG A 171 4.78 -5.83 6.21
C ARG A 171 6.10 -6.38 5.67
N LYS A 172 6.04 -7.28 4.68
CA LYS A 172 7.25 -7.80 4.02
C LYS A 172 8.02 -6.68 3.31
N ALA A 173 7.31 -5.81 2.58
CA ALA A 173 7.92 -4.70 1.86
C ALA A 173 8.62 -3.71 2.82
N TYR A 174 7.98 -3.35 3.93
CA TYR A 174 8.58 -2.51 4.96
C TYR A 174 9.90 -3.07 5.49
N GLN A 175 9.95 -4.37 5.81
CA GLN A 175 11.16 -5.03 6.32
C GLN A 175 12.29 -5.08 5.29
N ILE A 176 11.97 -5.19 3.99
CA ILE A 176 12.98 -5.16 2.92
C ILE A 176 13.54 -3.75 2.75
N VAL A 177 12.66 -2.74 2.68
CA VAL A 177 13.07 -1.34 2.44
C VAL A 177 13.90 -0.77 3.60
N LYS A 178 13.65 -1.25 4.83
CA LYS A 178 14.32 -0.74 6.04
C LYS A 178 15.76 -1.23 6.22
N GLN A 179 16.16 -2.32 5.54
CA GLN A 179 17.53 -2.87 5.59
C GLN A 179 18.57 -1.85 5.09
#